data_AF-A0A238C5S8-F1
#
_entry.id   AF-A0A238C5S8-F1
#
_cell.length_a   1.000
_cell.length_b   1.000
_cell.length_c   1.000
_cell.angle_alpha   90.00
_cell.angle_beta   90.00
_cell.angle_gamma   90.00
#
_symmetry.space_group_name_H-M   'P 1'
#
loop_
_entity.id
_entity.type
_entity.pdbx_description
1 polymer ?
#
loop_
_entity_poly.entity_id
_entity_poly.type
_entity_poly.pdbx_seq_one_letter_code
_entity_poly.pdbx_strand_id
1 'polypeptide(L)'
;MTAIGVPIKILHEAEGHVITLETTIGEVYRGKLNEAEDNMNCQMSEVTVTYRDGRTHHLDNVFIRGSKIRFMILPDMLKNAPMFKNIGRAQKGAVGMGMGDNRDGRGLRGRGTAFRGRGGPRSNQRASGGMPRPQFRG
;
A
#
# COMPACT_ATOMS: atom_id res chain seq x y z
N MET A 1 -2.24 19.78 5.27
CA MET A 1 -2.97 19.31 4.07
C MET A 1 -3.41 17.89 4.34
N THR A 2 -4.71 17.67 4.55
CA THR A 2 -5.27 16.32 4.72
C THR A 2 -4.97 15.51 3.46
N ALA A 3 -4.28 14.38 3.61
CA ALA A 3 -3.97 13.52 2.48
C ALA A 3 -5.28 12.94 1.94
N ILE A 4 -5.72 13.43 0.77
CA ILE A 4 -6.92 12.90 0.08
C ILE A 4 -6.68 11.42 -0.20
N GLY A 5 -7.60 10.58 0.29
CA GLY A 5 -7.53 9.13 0.14
C GLY A 5 -7.50 8.71 -1.33
N VAL A 6 -6.78 7.62 -1.62
CA VAL A 6 -6.72 7.06 -2.99
C VAL A 6 -8.12 6.84 -3.61
N PRO A 7 -9.15 6.35 -2.88
CA PRO A 7 -10.50 6.18 -3.42
C PRO A 7 -11.14 7.49 -3.91
N ILE A 8 -11.00 8.59 -3.17
CA ILE A 8 -11.59 9.89 -3.54
C ILE A 8 -10.95 10.44 -4.81
N LYS A 9 -9.63 10.26 -4.95
CA LYS A 9 -8.94 10.67 -6.17
C LYS A 9 -9.35 9.85 -7.39
N ILE A 10 -9.59 8.54 -7.23
CA ILE A 10 -10.12 7.69 -8.31
C ILE A 10 -11.55 8.12 -8.67
N LEU A 11 -12.35 8.54 -7.69
CA LEU A 11 -13.68 9.08 -7.93
C LEU A 11 -13.62 10.34 -8.83
N HIS A 12 -12.70 11.26 -8.57
CA HIS A 12 -12.47 12.42 -9.45
C HIS A 12 -12.00 12.01 -10.86
N GLU A 13 -11.18 10.97 -11.00
CA GLU A 13 -10.80 10.45 -12.33
C GLU A 13 -11.99 9.85 -13.10
N ALA A 14 -13.08 9.49 -12.41
CA ALA A 14 -14.30 8.96 -13.03
C ALA A 14 -15.24 10.05 -13.55
N GLU A 15 -14.98 11.34 -13.27
CA GLU A 15 -15.76 12.45 -13.81
C GLU A 15 -15.80 12.40 -15.34
N GLY A 16 -16.94 12.79 -15.91
CA GLY A 16 -17.23 12.71 -17.33
C GLY A 16 -17.65 11.33 -17.83
N HIS A 17 -17.57 10.28 -17.02
CA HIS A 17 -17.91 8.91 -17.43
C HIS A 17 -19.25 8.43 -16.89
N VAL A 18 -19.80 7.39 -17.51
CA VAL A 18 -21.00 6.70 -17.02
C VAL A 18 -20.62 5.83 -15.83
N ILE A 19 -21.23 6.10 -14.68
CA ILE A 19 -21.08 5.33 -13.45
C ILE A 19 -22.42 4.72 -13.05
N THR A 20 -22.36 3.72 -12.18
CA THR A 20 -23.54 3.22 -11.46
C THR A 20 -23.31 3.41 -9.97
N LEU A 21 -24.29 3.93 -9.25
CA LEU A 21 -24.22 4.04 -7.79
C LEU A 21 -25.46 3.42 -7.16
N GLU A 22 -25.25 2.83 -6.00
CA GLU A 22 -26.33 2.30 -5.17
C GLU A 22 -26.43 3.14 -3.90
N THR A 23 -27.64 3.57 -3.56
CA THR A 23 -27.90 4.31 -2.33
C THR A 23 -28.02 3.37 -1.12
N THR A 24 -27.92 3.92 0.08
CA THR A 24 -28.17 3.18 1.34
C THR A 24 -29.59 2.62 1.41
N ILE A 25 -30.51 3.18 0.65
CA ILE A 25 -31.87 2.69 0.52
C ILE A 25 -32.06 1.81 -0.72
N GLY A 26 -30.98 1.29 -1.32
CA GLY A 26 -31.03 0.28 -2.38
C GLY A 26 -31.67 0.72 -3.69
N GLU A 27 -31.72 2.03 -3.94
CA GLU A 27 -32.03 2.57 -5.27
C GLU A 27 -30.74 2.65 -6.07
N VAL A 28 -30.82 2.33 -7.36
CA VAL A 28 -29.66 2.30 -8.25
C VAL A 28 -29.78 3.44 -9.26
N TYR A 29 -28.78 4.30 -9.31
CA TYR A 29 -28.71 5.39 -10.27
C TYR A 29 -27.58 5.11 -11.25
N ARG A 30 -27.88 5.10 -12.54
CA ARG A 30 -26.91 4.92 -13.62
C ARG A 30 -26.96 6.10 -14.56
N GLY A 31 -25.85 6.78 -14.77
CA GLY A 31 -25.78 7.97 -15.62
C GLY A 31 -24.37 8.54 -15.67
N LYS A 32 -24.22 9.69 -16.31
CA LYS A 32 -22.92 10.38 -16.43
C LYS A 32 -22.61 11.13 -15.14
N LEU A 33 -21.43 10.89 -14.55
CA LEU A 33 -20.90 11.69 -13.45
C LEU A 33 -20.38 13.01 -14.00
N ASN A 34 -20.98 14.13 -13.59
CA ASN A 34 -20.55 15.45 -14.00
C ASN A 34 -19.50 16.02 -13.07
N GLU A 35 -19.74 15.92 -11.76
CA GLU A 35 -18.86 16.44 -10.72
C GLU A 35 -18.94 15.55 -9.49
N ALA A 36 -17.79 15.30 -8.85
CA ALA A 36 -17.71 14.65 -7.54
C ALA A 36 -16.98 15.57 -6.55
N GLU A 37 -17.48 15.64 -5.31
CA GLU A 37 -16.84 16.38 -4.23
C GLU A 37 -16.03 15.44 -3.30
N ASP A 38 -15.12 15.99 -2.50
CA ASP A 38 -14.33 15.26 -1.49
C ASP A 38 -15.19 14.52 -0.44
N ASN A 39 -16.41 15.01 -0.20
CA ASN A 39 -17.40 14.39 0.70
C ASN A 39 -18.25 13.31 -0.01
N MET A 40 -17.91 12.96 -1.26
CA MET A 40 -18.60 12.05 -2.17
C MET A 40 -20.01 12.51 -2.61
N ASN A 41 -20.35 13.79 -2.46
CA ASN A 41 -21.51 14.32 -3.19
C ASN A 41 -21.26 14.18 -4.69
N CYS A 42 -22.27 13.75 -5.42
CA CYS A 42 -22.17 13.51 -6.86
C CYS A 42 -23.28 14.25 -7.59
N GLN A 43 -22.89 15.05 -8.58
CA GLN A 43 -23.80 15.58 -9.59
C GLN A 43 -23.74 14.71 -10.83
N MET A 44 -24.90 14.32 -11.34
CA MET A 44 -25.03 13.45 -12.50
C MET A 44 -26.06 13.97 -13.49
N SER A 45 -25.92 13.58 -14.74
CA SER A 45 -26.91 13.82 -15.80
C SER A 45 -27.26 12.56 -16.57
N GLU A 46 -28.38 12.62 -17.30
CA GLU A 46 -28.88 11.53 -18.14
C GLU A 46 -29.03 10.23 -17.32
N VAL A 47 -29.64 10.36 -16.15
CA VAL A 47 -29.68 9.30 -15.14
C VAL A 47 -30.91 8.43 -15.33
N THR A 48 -30.71 7.12 -15.35
CA THR A 48 -31.77 6.14 -15.17
C THR A 48 -31.71 5.64 -13.73
N VAL A 49 -32.76 5.94 -12.96
CA VAL A 49 -32.93 5.42 -11.60
C VAL A 49 -33.78 4.15 -11.64
N THR A 50 -33.36 3.12 -10.89
CA THR A 50 -34.13 1.91 -10.63
C THR A 50 -34.44 1.84 -9.15
N TYR A 51 -35.73 1.90 -8.82
CA TYR A 51 -36.21 1.77 -7.45
C TYR A 51 -36.20 0.31 -7.01
N ARG A 52 -36.31 0.07 -5.70
CA ARG A 52 -36.33 -1.29 -5.13
C ARG A 52 -37.44 -2.19 -5.64
N ASP A 53 -38.55 -1.60 -6.06
CA ASP A 53 -39.68 -2.31 -6.65
C ASP A 53 -39.48 -2.65 -8.14
N GLY A 54 -38.30 -2.33 -8.70
CA GLY A 54 -37.93 -2.57 -10.08
C GLY A 54 -38.41 -1.50 -11.06
N ARG A 55 -39.16 -0.49 -10.62
CA ARG A 55 -39.59 0.60 -11.50
C ARG A 55 -38.41 1.47 -11.89
N THR A 56 -38.37 1.86 -13.15
CA THR A 56 -37.31 2.70 -13.71
C THR A 56 -37.84 4.08 -14.09
N HIS A 57 -37.08 5.13 -13.79
CA HIS A 57 -37.38 6.49 -14.21
C HIS A 57 -36.15 7.16 -14.81
N HIS A 58 -36.38 8.06 -15.78
CA HIS A 58 -35.33 8.89 -16.37
C HIS A 58 -35.34 10.27 -15.72
N LEU A 59 -34.14 10.78 -15.40
CA LEU A 59 -33.92 12.06 -14.76
C LEU A 59 -32.80 12.79 -15.52
N ASP A 60 -33.06 14.02 -15.95
CA ASP A 60 -32.08 14.79 -16.73
C ASP A 60 -30.86 15.17 -15.89
N ASN A 61 -31.08 15.60 -14.65
CA ASN A 61 -30.05 15.98 -13.70
C ASN A 61 -30.41 15.50 -12.29
N VAL A 62 -29.42 14.99 -11.56
CA VAL A 62 -29.57 14.50 -10.18
C VAL A 62 -28.37 14.95 -9.36
N PHE A 63 -28.64 15.37 -8.12
CA PHE A 63 -27.60 15.59 -7.11
C PHE A 63 -27.80 14.62 -5.94
N ILE A 64 -26.80 13.80 -5.66
CA ILE A 64 -26.85 12.76 -4.64
C ILE A 64 -25.86 13.10 -3.54
N ARG A 65 -26.35 13.17 -2.31
CA ARG A 65 -25.52 13.41 -1.13
C ARG A 65 -24.63 12.19 -0.84
N GLY A 66 -23.32 12.40 -0.69
CA GLY A 66 -22.35 11.33 -0.51
C GLY A 66 -22.63 10.40 0.67
N SER A 67 -23.16 10.93 1.77
CA SER A 67 -23.57 10.13 2.94
C SER A 67 -24.70 9.11 2.67
N LYS A 68 -25.38 9.21 1.51
CA LYS A 68 -26.44 8.28 1.10
C LYS A 68 -25.95 7.24 0.11
N ILE A 69 -24.67 7.26 -0.28
CA ILE A 69 -24.09 6.33 -1.25
C ILE A 69 -23.52 5.13 -0.49
N ARG A 70 -23.87 3.92 -0.93
CA ARG A 70 -23.35 2.66 -0.40
C ARG A 70 -22.09 2.23 -1.14
N PHE A 71 -22.16 2.18 -2.46
CA PHE A 71 -21.01 1.91 -3.33
C PHE A 71 -21.25 2.51 -4.72
N MET A 72 -20.17 2.59 -5.49
CA MET A 72 -20.19 2.98 -6.90
C MET A 72 -19.44 1.95 -7.74
N ILE A 73 -19.90 1.77 -8.97
CA ILE A 73 -19.26 1.01 -10.03
C ILE A 73 -18.75 2.04 -11.02
N LEU A 74 -17.43 2.09 -11.15
CA LEU A 74 -16.72 2.99 -12.05
C LEU A 74 -16.30 2.25 -13.34
N PRO A 75 -15.99 2.96 -14.43
CA PRO A 75 -15.52 2.33 -15.67
C PRO A 75 -14.23 1.52 -15.49
N ASP A 76 -14.12 0.42 -16.22
CA ASP A 76 -12.94 -0.46 -16.21
C ASP A 76 -11.63 0.23 -16.64
N MET A 77 -11.70 1.39 -17.30
CA MET A 77 -10.53 2.16 -17.71
C MET A 77 -9.68 2.62 -16.51
N LEU A 78 -10.31 2.80 -15.34
CA LEU A 78 -9.64 3.21 -14.11
C LEU A 78 -8.84 2.08 -13.45
N LYS A 79 -8.97 0.81 -13.89
CA LYS A 79 -8.21 -0.32 -13.33
C LYS A 79 -6.69 -0.15 -13.44
N ASN A 80 -6.24 0.61 -14.44
CA ASN A 80 -4.83 0.88 -14.71
C ASN A 80 -4.37 2.24 -14.19
N ALA A 81 -5.22 2.96 -13.46
CA ALA A 81 -4.90 4.28 -12.94
C ALA A 81 -3.60 4.23 -12.11
N PRO A 82 -2.70 5.23 -12.28
CA PRO A 82 -1.40 5.26 -11.60
C PRO A 82 -1.55 5.23 -10.06
N MET A 83 -2.72 5.63 -9.58
CA MET A 83 -3.15 5.67 -8.19
C MET A 83 -3.12 4.31 -7.47
N PHE A 84 -3.34 3.21 -8.19
CA PHE A 84 -3.26 1.86 -7.60
C PHE A 84 -1.82 1.38 -7.38
N LYS A 85 -0.81 2.00 -8.00
CA LYS A 85 0.58 1.55 -7.96
C LYS A 85 1.26 1.78 -6.59
N ASN A 86 0.71 2.65 -5.75
CA ASN A 86 1.31 3.03 -4.47
C ASN A 86 0.70 2.34 -3.25
N ILE A 87 -0.45 1.66 -3.38
CA ILE A 87 -1.11 0.96 -2.27
C ILE A 87 -0.24 -0.21 -1.76
N GLY A 88 0.43 -0.93 -2.66
CA GLY A 88 1.30 -2.07 -2.30
C GLY A 88 2.63 -1.70 -1.61
N ARG A 89 3.05 -0.43 -1.65
CA ARG A 89 4.31 0.02 -1.02
C ARG A 89 4.11 0.46 0.43
N ALA A 90 2.94 0.99 0.76
CA ALA A 90 2.60 1.39 2.13
C ALA A 90 2.45 0.18 3.08
N GLN A 91 1.97 -0.96 2.57
CA GLN A 91 1.76 -2.16 3.38
C GLN A 91 3.05 -2.97 3.64
N LYS A 92 4.09 -2.79 2.82
CA LYS A 92 5.41 -3.43 3.02
C LYS A 92 6.35 -2.66 3.96
N GLY A 93 6.01 -1.41 4.32
CA GLY A 93 6.85 -0.57 5.19
C GLY A 93 6.60 -0.73 6.69
N ALA A 94 5.51 -1.39 7.11
CA ALA A 94 5.11 -1.46 8.51
C ALA A 94 5.46 -2.80 9.23
N VAL A 95 6.07 -3.77 8.54
CA VAL A 95 6.37 -5.11 9.10
C VAL A 95 7.87 -5.43 9.08
N GLY A 96 8.77 -4.45 8.87
CA GLY A 96 10.16 -4.76 8.52
C GLY A 96 11.28 -3.87 9.04
N MET A 97 11.04 -2.93 9.96
CA MET A 97 12.13 -2.19 10.61
C MET A 97 11.85 -2.02 12.10
N GLY A 98 11.84 -3.16 12.79
CA GLY A 98 11.88 -3.22 14.24
C GLY A 98 12.69 -4.44 14.64
N MET A 99 13.89 -4.20 15.19
CA MET A 99 14.64 -5.11 16.04
C MET A 99 15.26 -6.37 15.38
N GLY A 100 16.59 -6.44 15.39
CA GLY A 100 17.33 -7.62 14.94
C GLY A 100 18.83 -7.49 15.17
N ASP A 101 19.22 -7.14 16.39
CA ASP A 101 20.55 -7.41 16.91
C ASP A 101 20.85 -8.92 16.81
N ASN A 102 22.05 -9.25 16.33
CA ASN A 102 22.76 -10.53 16.41
C ASN A 102 21.98 -11.83 16.14
N ARG A 103 22.32 -12.50 15.02
CA ARG A 103 22.73 -13.92 15.01
C ARG A 103 23.12 -14.45 13.61
N ASP A 104 24.10 -15.34 13.63
CA ASP A 104 24.47 -16.33 12.60
C ASP A 104 25.32 -15.81 11.42
N GLY A 105 26.62 -16.10 11.30
CA GLY A 105 27.30 -17.34 11.69
C GLY A 105 27.10 -18.41 10.63
N ARG A 106 28.13 -18.60 9.79
CA ARG A 106 28.35 -19.67 8.79
C ARG A 106 27.72 -19.49 7.40
N GLY A 107 28.57 -19.48 6.38
CA GLY A 107 28.13 -19.64 5.00
C GLY A 107 29.23 -19.52 3.95
N LEU A 108 30.23 -20.40 4.01
CA LEU A 108 31.20 -20.71 2.96
C LEU A 108 30.69 -20.45 1.52
N ARG A 109 31.39 -19.60 0.75
CA ARG A 109 31.54 -19.75 -0.71
C ARG A 109 32.91 -19.25 -1.17
N GLY A 110 33.88 -20.17 -1.13
CA GLY A 110 35.15 -19.99 -1.82
C GLY A 110 34.95 -20.00 -3.34
N ARG A 111 35.65 -19.10 -4.03
CA ARG A 111 35.94 -19.21 -5.47
C ARG A 111 37.18 -18.36 -5.81
N GLY A 112 38.27 -19.05 -6.15
CA GLY A 112 39.19 -18.61 -7.20
C GLY A 112 40.41 -17.78 -6.81
N THR A 113 41.57 -18.45 -6.84
CA THR A 113 42.82 -18.00 -7.50
C THR A 113 43.53 -16.72 -7.02
N ALA A 114 44.64 -16.90 -6.28
CA ALA A 114 45.93 -16.26 -6.61
C ALA A 114 47.06 -16.86 -5.74
N PHE A 115 47.79 -17.83 -6.31
CA PHE A 115 49.13 -18.17 -5.85
C PHE A 115 50.13 -17.11 -6.34
N ARG A 116 50.73 -16.36 -5.41
CA ARG A 116 52.04 -15.67 -5.47
C ARG A 116 52.34 -15.32 -4.00
N GLY A 117 53.06 -16.12 -3.23
CA GLY A 117 54.47 -16.44 -3.42
C GLY A 117 55.33 -15.31 -2.84
N ARG A 118 56.00 -15.56 -1.69
CA ARG A 118 57.41 -15.16 -1.34
C ARG A 118 57.62 -14.71 0.11
N GLY A 119 58.42 -15.51 0.85
CA GLY A 119 59.29 -15.14 1.98
C GLY A 119 58.56 -14.85 3.30
N GLY A 120 58.88 -15.42 4.47
CA GLY A 120 60.09 -15.98 5.05
C GLY A 120 59.92 -15.89 6.58
N PRO A 121 60.71 -16.61 7.40
CA PRO A 121 60.25 -17.19 8.66
C PRO A 121 60.60 -16.33 9.89
N ARG A 122 59.78 -16.34 10.94
CA ARG A 122 60.26 -16.14 12.32
C ARG A 122 59.56 -17.03 13.34
N SER A 123 60.42 -17.59 14.16
CA SER A 123 60.25 -18.63 15.15
C SER A 123 59.82 -18.08 16.51
N ASN A 124 59.40 -19.04 17.35
CA ASN A 124 59.62 -19.06 18.80
C ASN A 124 58.87 -18.02 19.66
N GLN A 125 57.85 -18.49 20.38
CA GLN A 125 57.82 -18.61 21.86
C GLN A 125 56.37 -18.90 22.29
N ARG A 126 56.05 -20.18 22.53
CA ARG A 126 55.90 -20.75 23.88
C ARG A 126 55.03 -19.90 24.81
N ALA A 127 53.73 -20.19 24.77
CA ALA A 127 52.81 -19.94 25.86
C ALA A 127 53.09 -20.93 27.01
N SER A 128 53.54 -20.43 28.14
CA SER A 128 53.36 -21.00 29.47
C SER A 128 52.60 -19.92 30.26
N GLY A 129 51.37 -20.10 30.72
CA GLY A 129 50.86 -21.31 31.37
C GLY A 129 50.94 -21.10 32.88
N GLY A 130 49.97 -20.34 33.41
CA GLY A 130 49.47 -20.45 34.79
C GLY A 130 50.32 -19.88 35.92
N MET A 131 49.69 -19.08 36.80
CA MET A 131 49.66 -19.28 38.25
C MET A 131 48.68 -18.27 38.91
N PRO A 132 48.19 -18.52 40.13
CA PRO A 132 46.81 -18.27 40.53
C PRO A 132 46.60 -17.01 41.39
N ARG A 133 45.32 -16.72 41.65
CA ARG A 133 44.83 -15.75 42.63
C ARG A 133 45.46 -15.98 44.02
N PRO A 134 45.53 -14.94 44.86
CA PRO A 134 44.56 -14.92 45.95
C PRO A 134 43.95 -13.54 46.26
N GLN A 135 42.91 -13.64 47.08
CA GLN A 135 42.00 -12.64 47.63
C GLN A 135 42.71 -11.48 48.35
N PHE A 136 42.08 -10.32 48.48
CA PHE A 136 41.68 -9.79 49.79
C PHE A 136 40.65 -8.66 49.66
N ARG A 137 39.77 -8.65 50.64
CA ARG A 137 38.62 -7.78 50.89
C ARG A 137 39.06 -6.60 51.77
N GLY A 138 38.54 -5.41 51.48
CA GLY A 138 38.68 -4.19 52.27
C GLY A 138 37.90 -3.08 51.61
#